data_AF-A0A8H4J2E8-F1
#
_entry.id   AF-A0A8H4J2E8-F1
#
_cell.length_a   1.000
_cell.length_b   1.000
_cell.length_c   1.000
_cell.angle_alpha   90.00
_cell.angle_beta   90.00
_cell.angle_gamma   90.00
#
_symmetry.space_group_name_H-M   'P 1'
#
loop_
_entity.id
_entity.type
_entity.pdbx_description
1 polymer ?
#
loop_
_entity_poly.entity_id
_entity_poly.type
_entity_poly.pdbx_seq_one_letter_code
_entity_poly.pdbx_strand_id
1 'polypeptide(L)'
;MALSTSALFPLIPWLLLVLNASSVCGDEYRYIFTYGIDPVVCHAGISIFTDTVFTRSYLVWLRWVECASSGDLNGPRLTYTISDEQKPYSYSIPLGQSGENEGQYAYEIGIDQEQVIADFIIPAMVPRVNMVVDSQGVPQWFCEYRQGGLQIAQNDGSAVPPREPPPNPDPGPSGQGSWIGLWAARAVDANIIAYQDARIEPLIAEIGRCARAGDIAASIAARARCSANLFFSNDVEDARSDEYEIDQDGAAQVYIRDLERLLVWILNNSRLGDLTLWAEFLKLGAAARAAVARPEVHKEYNARKRFCIGWAAVAIGLERRSPALRHYSENVRKHFRVDGKAAHIPDRVASLEPEHREALRGVPIWLDPNDDDFAHLVETEYTSMVTSSMNEAEFSVYALSTLLKNERRNPYYISKESDQCLLPERLVQPVNKPDGHLWIAPPAVSGPSNYSWDIRPDCAYWISLRALRHGFRHKGREHAAVLQKRLTCPYFTLEFKKDSDKNISRAHHQVAIAACIAVYNRWELKRSAVTEWTQRHRDQLGHYCLTFTSSVWDVWHVTPKTFENWSGCRMCHLYSGDCTTRESVVQLIRWINEIHY
;
A
#
# COMPACT_ATOMS: atom_id res chain seq x y z
N MET A 1 -11.24 57.02 -23.01
CA MET A 1 -10.74 56.91 -21.63
C MET A 1 -9.44 56.14 -21.66
N ALA A 2 -8.31 56.83 -21.51
CA ALA A 2 -7.00 56.20 -21.44
C ALA A 2 -6.77 55.76 -19.98
N LEU A 3 -6.65 54.45 -19.76
CA LEU A 3 -6.30 53.90 -18.45
C LEU A 3 -4.78 54.03 -18.26
N SER A 4 -4.41 54.71 -17.18
CA SER A 4 -3.02 54.99 -16.80
C SER A 4 -2.24 53.72 -16.49
N THR A 5 -1.14 53.51 -17.20
CA THR A 5 -0.19 52.39 -17.06
C THR A 5 0.66 52.46 -15.78
N SER A 6 0.49 53.49 -14.93
CA SER A 6 1.33 53.71 -13.75
C SER A 6 0.95 52.90 -12.50
N ALA A 7 -0.20 52.21 -12.49
CA ALA A 7 -0.66 51.47 -11.30
C ALA A 7 -0.23 49.99 -11.25
N LEU A 8 0.31 49.42 -12.33
CA LEU A 8 0.66 47.99 -12.43
C LEU A 8 2.12 47.68 -12.08
N PHE A 9 3.00 48.68 -12.03
CA PHE A 9 4.43 48.47 -11.77
C PHE A 9 4.81 48.01 -10.35
N PRO A 10 4.13 48.42 -9.25
CA PRO A 10 4.51 47.93 -7.91
C PRO A 10 3.97 46.53 -7.57
N LEU A 11 3.05 45.98 -8.38
CA LEU A 11 2.50 44.63 -8.16
C LEU A 11 3.40 43.51 -8.71
N ILE A 12 4.23 43.79 -9.72
CA ILE A 12 5.09 42.79 -10.35
C ILE A 12 6.17 42.25 -9.39
N PRO A 13 6.87 43.08 -8.59
CA PRO A 13 7.83 42.58 -7.60
C PRO A 13 7.16 41.73 -6.52
N TRP A 14 5.95 42.10 -6.08
CA TRP A 14 5.17 41.35 -5.08
C TRP A 14 4.66 40.01 -5.63
N LEU A 15 4.19 39.99 -6.87
CA LEU A 15 3.76 38.77 -7.56
C LEU A 15 4.96 37.83 -7.80
N LEU A 16 6.13 38.38 -8.17
CA LEU A 16 7.36 37.61 -8.31
C LEU A 16 7.89 37.09 -6.97
N LEU A 17 7.69 37.82 -5.86
CA LEU A 17 8.06 37.36 -4.52
C LEU A 17 7.14 36.21 -4.06
N VAL A 18 5.83 36.33 -4.30
CA VAL A 18 4.84 35.29 -3.94
C VAL A 18 5.00 34.04 -4.82
N LEU A 19 5.23 34.21 -6.13
CA LEU A 19 5.46 33.08 -7.05
C LEU A 19 6.79 32.36 -6.75
N ASN A 20 7.84 33.07 -6.33
CA ASN A 20 9.08 32.44 -5.86
C ASN A 20 8.93 31.78 -4.49
N ALA A 21 8.12 32.32 -3.57
CA ALA A 21 7.87 31.71 -2.26
C ALA A 21 7.04 30.42 -2.35
N SER A 22 6.13 30.29 -3.32
CA SER A 22 5.38 29.06 -3.58
C SER A 22 6.17 27.96 -4.32
N SER A 23 7.46 28.18 -4.61
CA SER A 23 8.32 27.24 -5.35
C SER A 23 9.29 26.45 -4.48
N VAL A 24 9.29 26.64 -3.16
CA VAL A 24 10.06 25.80 -2.23
C VAL A 24 9.30 24.49 -2.00
N CYS A 25 9.27 23.63 -3.03
CA CYS A 25 8.78 22.25 -2.92
C CYS A 25 9.83 21.41 -2.20
N GLY A 26 9.92 21.55 -0.87
CA GLY A 26 10.63 20.58 -0.04
C GLY A 26 9.75 19.38 0.25
N ASP A 27 10.31 18.18 0.15
CA ASP A 27 9.64 16.96 0.62
C ASP A 27 9.70 16.91 2.16
N GLU A 28 8.60 16.47 2.79
CA GLU A 28 8.52 16.21 4.23
C GLU A 28 8.58 14.70 4.47
N TYR A 29 9.59 14.24 5.22
CA TYR A 29 9.72 12.86 5.66
C TYR A 29 9.39 12.75 7.14
N ARG A 30 8.51 11.82 7.54
CA ARG A 30 8.04 11.70 8.92
C ARG A 30 8.50 10.40 9.57
N TYR A 31 9.12 10.52 10.73
CA TYR A 31 9.72 9.41 11.46
C TYR A 31 9.36 9.44 12.95
N ILE A 32 9.49 8.29 13.60
CA ILE A 32 9.49 8.13 15.05
C ILE A 32 10.92 7.80 15.49
N PHE A 33 11.53 8.68 16.29
CA PHE A 33 12.84 8.48 16.89
C PHE A 33 12.67 8.01 18.34
N THR A 34 13.04 6.75 18.59
CA THR A 34 13.09 6.17 19.94
C THR A 34 14.47 6.38 20.54
N TYR A 35 14.51 6.89 21.77
CA TYR A 35 15.73 7.12 22.53
C TYR A 35 15.51 6.91 24.02
N GLY A 36 16.57 6.78 24.80
CA GLY A 36 16.45 6.61 26.24
C GLY A 36 17.78 6.36 26.93
N ILE A 37 17.76 6.53 28.23
CA ILE A 37 18.81 6.10 29.15
C ILE A 37 18.12 5.54 30.39
N ASP A 38 18.52 4.36 30.85
CA ASP A 38 17.89 3.72 32.00
C ASP A 38 17.78 4.70 33.20
N PRO A 39 16.58 4.94 33.75
CA PRO A 39 15.33 4.25 33.48
C PRO A 39 14.46 4.82 32.36
N VAL A 40 14.69 6.00 31.81
CA VAL A 40 13.73 6.64 30.92
C VAL A 40 13.86 6.21 29.46
N VAL A 41 12.73 5.91 28.81
CA VAL A 41 12.62 5.75 27.35
C VAL A 41 11.64 6.80 26.82
N CYS A 42 12.01 7.44 25.72
CA CYS A 42 11.21 8.44 25.03
C CYS A 42 11.01 8.07 23.56
N HIS A 43 9.88 8.49 23.01
CA HIS A 43 9.55 8.45 21.59
C HIS A 43 9.31 9.88 21.12
N ALA A 44 9.93 10.26 20.01
CA ALA A 44 9.78 11.56 19.39
C ALA A 44 9.27 11.42 17.95
N GLY A 45 8.13 12.04 17.64
CA GLY A 45 7.72 12.24 16.26
C GLY A 45 8.54 13.36 15.64
N ILE A 46 9.31 13.09 14.58
CA ILE A 46 10.12 14.09 13.87
C ILE A 46 9.69 14.22 12.41
N SER A 47 9.79 15.43 11.86
CA SER A 47 9.60 15.73 10.45
C SER A 47 10.87 16.32 9.88
N ILE A 48 11.40 15.73 8.82
CA ILE A 48 12.62 16.17 8.15
C ILE A 48 12.21 16.80 6.82
N PHE A 49 12.47 18.10 6.66
CA PHE A 49 12.22 18.84 5.44
C PHE A 49 13.53 19.01 4.65
N THR A 50 13.46 18.80 3.34
CA THR A 50 14.61 18.91 2.45
C THR A 50 14.52 20.18 1.63
N ASP A 51 15.47 21.11 1.78
CA ASP A 51 15.65 22.20 0.82
C ASP A 51 16.59 21.73 -0.31
N THR A 52 15.98 21.21 -1.38
CA THR A 52 16.70 20.68 -2.54
C THR A 52 17.26 21.78 -3.44
N VAL A 53 16.83 23.04 -3.29
CA VAL A 53 17.05 24.07 -4.31
C VAL A 53 18.31 24.90 -4.03
N PHE A 54 18.67 25.17 -2.77
CA PHE A 54 19.71 26.17 -2.50
C PHE A 54 20.86 25.77 -1.57
N THR A 55 20.66 24.87 -0.60
CA THR A 55 21.66 24.74 0.49
C THR A 55 21.99 23.31 0.91
N ARG A 56 21.32 22.28 0.36
CA ARG A 56 21.40 20.90 0.90
C ARG A 56 21.29 20.88 2.42
N SER A 57 20.47 21.77 2.96
CA SER A 57 20.21 21.88 4.39
C SER A 57 18.94 21.10 4.69
N TYR A 58 18.98 20.36 5.79
CA TYR A 58 17.82 19.66 6.30
C TYR A 58 17.31 20.46 7.48
N LEU A 59 15.99 20.51 7.60
CA LEU A 59 15.33 21.13 8.73
C LEU A 59 14.59 20.02 9.46
N VAL A 60 14.96 19.77 10.71
CA VAL A 60 14.32 18.76 11.54
C VAL A 60 13.37 19.46 12.49
N TRP A 61 12.09 19.12 12.40
CA TRP A 61 11.03 19.61 13.27
C TRP A 61 10.54 18.52 14.19
N LEU A 62 10.59 18.78 15.47
CA LEU A 62 10.00 17.92 16.48
C LEU A 62 8.49 18.18 16.57
N ARG A 63 7.69 17.12 16.44
CA ARG A 63 6.22 17.17 16.48
C ARG A 63 5.69 16.94 17.88
N TRP A 64 6.15 15.88 18.54
CA TRP A 64 5.75 15.49 19.89
C TRP A 64 6.86 14.67 20.52
N VAL A 65 6.90 14.63 21.86
CA VAL A 65 7.76 13.75 22.64
C VAL A 65 6.96 13.16 23.78
N GLU A 66 7.01 11.84 23.90
CA GLU A 66 6.42 11.10 25.00
C GLU A 66 7.49 10.26 25.67
N CYS A 67 7.64 10.41 26.99
CA CYS A 67 8.60 9.68 27.79
C CYS A 67 7.90 8.80 28.82
N ALA A 68 8.50 7.66 29.13
CA ALA A 68 8.07 6.75 30.17
C ALA A 68 9.26 6.38 31.05
N SER A 69 9.07 6.36 32.38
CA SER A 69 10.05 5.74 33.27
C SER A 69 10.03 4.22 33.07
N SER A 70 11.19 3.56 33.03
CA SER A 70 11.28 2.10 32.92
C SER A 70 10.80 1.42 34.20
N GLY A 71 10.66 2.19 35.29
CA GLY A 71 10.20 1.76 36.61
C GLY A 71 11.15 0.74 37.25
N ASP A 72 11.32 0.82 38.57
CA ASP A 72 11.62 -0.41 39.31
C ASP A 72 10.43 -1.36 39.14
N LEU A 73 10.67 -2.67 39.10
CA LEU A 73 9.69 -3.73 38.77
C LEU A 73 8.32 -3.66 39.48
N ASN A 74 8.22 -2.89 40.56
CA ASN A 74 7.03 -2.73 41.40
C ASN A 74 6.66 -1.26 41.67
N GLY A 75 7.32 -0.29 41.02
CA GLY A 75 6.99 1.13 41.14
C GLY A 75 6.00 1.56 40.04
N PRO A 76 5.15 2.58 40.28
CA PRO A 76 4.29 3.12 39.23
C PRO A 76 5.17 3.68 38.10
N ARG A 77 4.95 3.23 36.85
CA ARG A 77 5.54 3.92 35.71
C ARG A 77 4.77 5.18 35.45
N LEU A 78 5.54 6.23 35.23
CA LEU A 78 5.02 7.56 34.98
C LEU A 78 5.27 7.82 33.50
N THR A 79 4.20 8.12 32.77
CA THR A 79 4.27 8.61 31.40
C THR A 79 4.14 10.12 31.41
N TYR A 80 4.96 10.81 30.62
CA TYR A 80 4.91 12.26 30.51
C TYR A 80 5.01 12.69 29.06
N THR A 81 4.00 13.43 28.61
CA THR A 81 4.03 14.14 27.32
C THR A 81 4.72 15.47 27.56
N ILE A 82 5.84 15.70 26.88
CA ILE A 82 6.56 16.97 27.01
C ILE A 82 5.74 18.07 26.34
N SER A 83 5.39 19.11 27.11
CA SER A 83 4.65 20.27 26.61
C SER A 83 5.44 21.04 25.55
N ASP A 84 4.75 21.81 24.70
CA ASP A 84 5.43 22.62 23.67
C ASP A 84 6.41 23.65 24.25
N GLU A 85 6.21 24.10 25.51
CA GLU A 85 7.11 25.03 26.22
C GLU A 85 8.42 24.36 26.69
N GLN A 86 8.38 23.04 26.92
CA GLN A 86 9.53 22.23 27.38
C GLN A 86 10.10 21.36 26.24
N LYS A 87 9.60 21.56 25.03
CA LYS A 87 9.88 20.70 23.89
C LYS A 87 11.37 20.75 23.55
N PRO A 88 12.04 19.59 23.44
CA PRO A 88 13.46 19.57 23.20
C PRO A 88 13.79 20.08 21.79
N TYR A 89 15.03 20.54 21.60
CA TYR A 89 15.44 21.14 20.34
C TYR A 89 15.92 20.05 19.37
N SER A 90 15.27 19.89 18.22
CA SER A 90 15.77 19.00 17.17
C SER A 90 16.72 19.75 16.23
N TYR A 91 17.77 19.08 15.77
CA TYR A 91 18.76 19.66 14.88
C TYR A 91 19.21 18.69 13.79
N SER A 92 19.83 19.23 12.75
CA SER A 92 20.63 18.46 11.80
C SER A 92 21.97 19.14 11.52
N ILE A 93 23.05 18.36 11.52
CA ILE A 93 24.41 18.84 11.22
C ILE A 93 24.93 18.09 9.99
N PRO A 94 25.40 18.78 8.93
CA PRO A 94 26.03 18.12 7.80
C PRO A 94 27.35 17.47 8.24
N LEU A 95 27.52 16.19 7.94
CA LEU A 95 28.75 15.43 8.20
C LEU A 95 29.67 15.36 6.97
N GLY A 96 29.19 15.84 5.82
CA GLY A 96 29.91 15.80 4.54
C GLY A 96 29.53 14.58 3.72
N GLN A 97 30.44 14.18 2.81
CA GLN A 97 30.21 13.05 1.92
C GLN A 97 30.34 11.72 2.67
N SER A 98 29.39 10.82 2.48
CA SER A 98 29.31 9.54 3.19
C SER A 98 29.80 8.39 2.31
N GLY A 99 31.02 7.90 2.57
CA GLY A 99 31.54 6.66 1.99
C GLY A 99 32.06 6.76 0.55
N GLU A 100 32.29 5.59 -0.04
CA GLU A 100 32.97 5.39 -1.35
C GLU A 100 32.13 5.81 -2.57
N ASN A 101 30.81 5.96 -2.40
CA ASN A 101 29.92 6.33 -3.50
C ASN A 101 29.90 7.84 -3.70
N GLU A 102 30.35 8.30 -4.87
CA GLU A 102 30.23 9.69 -5.26
C GLU A 102 28.77 10.16 -5.18
N GLY A 103 28.54 11.25 -4.45
CA GLY A 103 27.24 11.91 -4.38
C GLY A 103 26.33 11.55 -3.20
N GLN A 104 26.74 10.68 -2.28
CA GLN A 104 26.01 10.46 -1.01
C GLN A 104 26.49 11.41 0.08
N TYR A 105 25.56 11.97 0.85
CA TYR A 105 25.87 12.88 1.95
C TYR A 105 25.32 12.34 3.26
N ALA A 106 26.04 12.57 4.36
CA ALA A 106 25.56 12.24 5.70
C ALA A 106 25.20 13.49 6.48
N TYR A 107 24.16 13.36 7.31
CA TYR A 107 23.71 14.35 8.26
C TYR A 107 23.55 13.68 9.61
N GLU A 108 24.06 14.29 10.68
CA GLU A 108 23.66 13.91 12.02
C GLU A 108 22.31 14.52 12.31
N ILE A 109 21.32 13.71 12.66
CA ILE A 109 20.04 14.13 13.21
C ILE A 109 20.10 13.92 14.72
N GLY A 110 19.76 14.95 15.48
CA GLY A 110 19.76 14.87 16.94
C GLY A 110 18.60 15.59 17.58
N ILE A 111 18.34 15.22 18.84
CA ILE A 111 17.43 15.92 19.73
C ILE A 111 18.28 16.34 20.93
N ASP A 112 18.27 17.62 21.28
CA ASP A 112 18.89 18.15 22.48
C ASP A 112 17.78 18.32 23.53
N GLN A 113 17.67 17.33 24.41
CA GLN A 113 16.69 17.31 25.47
C GLN A 113 17.33 17.68 26.79
N GLU A 114 16.92 18.83 27.33
CA GLU A 114 17.26 19.22 28.68
C GLU A 114 16.56 18.31 29.71
N GLN A 115 17.06 18.35 30.94
CA GLN A 115 16.41 17.65 32.03
C GLN A 115 15.01 18.23 32.26
N VAL A 116 13.98 17.39 32.23
CA VAL A 116 12.60 17.79 32.53
C VAL A 116 12.22 17.21 33.88
N ILE A 117 11.80 18.09 34.79
CA ILE A 117 11.23 17.70 36.09
C ILE A 117 9.71 17.61 35.91
N ALA A 118 9.23 16.39 35.77
CA ALA A 118 7.82 16.04 35.73
C ALA A 118 7.43 15.31 37.03
N ASP A 119 6.43 14.43 36.97
CA ASP A 119 6.15 13.46 38.04
C ASP A 119 7.35 12.52 38.30
N PHE A 120 8.25 12.41 37.33
CA PHE A 120 9.58 11.81 37.45
C PHE A 120 10.63 12.66 36.74
N ILE A 121 11.90 12.41 37.05
CA ILE A 121 13.02 13.09 36.40
C ILE A 121 13.26 12.42 35.05
N ILE A 122 13.00 13.15 33.98
CA ILE A 122 13.49 12.81 32.64
C ILE A 122 14.90 13.41 32.53
N PRO A 123 15.96 12.59 32.43
CA PRO A 123 17.32 13.11 32.37
C PRO A 123 17.55 13.88 31.07
N ALA A 124 18.56 14.75 31.11
CA ALA A 124 19.06 15.36 29.88
C ALA A 124 19.60 14.26 28.96
N MET A 125 19.19 14.28 27.69
CA MET A 125 19.56 13.29 26.69
C MET A 125 19.84 13.99 25.37
N VAL A 126 20.87 13.53 24.67
CA VAL A 126 21.24 14.09 23.37
C VAL A 126 21.28 12.97 22.32
N PRO A 127 20.17 12.26 22.07
CA PRO A 127 20.17 11.15 21.12
C PRO A 127 20.54 11.63 19.72
N ARG A 128 21.42 10.87 19.06
CA ARG A 128 21.91 11.18 17.72
C ARG A 128 21.87 9.96 16.84
N VAL A 129 21.73 10.20 15.54
CA VAL A 129 21.78 9.20 14.50
C VAL A 129 22.24 9.85 13.20
N ASN A 130 23.06 9.16 12.43
CA ASN A 130 23.42 9.62 11.09
C ASN A 130 22.33 9.21 10.09
N MET A 131 21.85 10.15 9.31
CA MET A 131 21.02 9.93 8.15
C MET A 131 21.89 10.07 6.90
N VAL A 132 21.86 9.07 6.02
CA VAL A 132 22.50 9.15 4.71
C VAL A 132 21.44 9.47 3.66
N VAL A 133 21.77 10.42 2.79
CA VAL A 133 20.92 10.86 1.68
C VAL A 133 21.64 10.64 0.37
N ASP A 134 20.88 10.43 -0.70
CA ASP A 134 21.41 10.36 -2.06
C ASP A 134 21.77 11.75 -2.62
N SER A 135 22.20 11.79 -3.88
CA SER A 135 22.56 13.04 -4.57
C SER A 135 21.37 13.97 -4.82
N GLN A 136 20.14 13.45 -4.70
CA GLN A 136 18.88 14.22 -4.81
C GLN A 136 18.39 14.69 -3.43
N GLY A 137 19.04 14.27 -2.35
CA GLY A 137 18.66 14.60 -0.99
C GLY A 137 17.54 13.74 -0.41
N VAL A 138 17.27 12.58 -1.00
CA VAL A 138 16.28 11.63 -0.48
C VAL A 138 16.94 10.81 0.62
N PRO A 139 16.38 10.75 1.85
CA PRO A 139 16.85 9.85 2.91
C PRO A 139 16.84 8.41 2.46
N GLN A 140 18.00 7.75 2.55
CA GLN A 140 18.17 6.37 2.13
C GLN A 140 18.16 5.42 3.33
N TRP A 141 18.93 5.73 4.38
CA TRP A 141 18.98 4.94 5.61
C TRP A 141 19.54 5.73 6.80
N PHE A 142 19.44 5.13 7.99
CA PHE A 142 19.99 5.65 9.25
C PHE A 142 21.07 4.71 9.82
N CYS A 143 22.12 5.27 10.40
CA CYS A 143 23.22 4.52 11.01
C CYS A 143 23.83 5.26 12.23
N GLU A 144 24.74 4.60 12.94
CA GLU A 144 25.53 5.18 14.05
C GLU A 144 24.69 5.88 15.14
N TYR A 145 23.79 5.12 15.77
CA TYR A 145 23.03 5.61 16.92
C TYR A 145 23.96 5.88 18.11
N ARG A 146 23.84 7.07 18.71
CA ARG A 146 24.69 7.53 19.82
C ARG A 146 23.89 8.22 20.91
N GLN A 147 24.50 8.32 22.10
CA GLN A 147 24.04 9.17 23.20
C GLN A 147 22.56 8.98 23.58
N GLY A 148 22.13 7.71 23.63
CA GLY A 148 20.76 7.33 23.97
C GLY A 148 19.84 7.13 22.77
N GLY A 149 20.28 7.39 21.53
CA GLY A 149 19.53 7.00 20.33
C GLY A 149 19.40 5.47 20.25
N LEU A 150 18.18 4.97 20.04
CA LEU A 150 17.90 3.53 19.98
C LEU A 150 17.44 3.08 18.60
N GLN A 151 16.47 3.79 18.01
CA GLN A 151 15.87 3.37 16.73
C GLN A 151 15.14 4.52 16.02
N ILE A 152 15.15 4.52 14.68
CA ILE A 152 14.22 5.28 13.84
C ILE A 152 13.28 4.33 13.07
N ALA A 153 11.99 4.68 13.03
CA ALA A 153 10.98 4.05 12.19
C ALA A 153 10.21 5.12 11.39
N GLN A 154 9.57 4.74 10.29
CA GLN A 154 8.63 5.61 9.58
C GLN A 154 7.41 5.91 10.47
N ASN A 155 6.69 7.00 10.17
CA ASN A 155 5.50 7.39 10.95
C ASN A 155 4.35 6.37 10.92
N ASP A 156 4.32 5.46 9.94
CA ASP A 156 3.36 4.34 9.88
C ASP A 156 3.86 3.07 10.60
N GLY A 157 4.97 3.21 11.34
CA GLY A 157 5.64 2.15 12.08
C GLY A 157 6.55 1.26 11.23
N SER A 158 6.57 1.42 9.89
CA SER A 158 7.45 0.60 9.05
C SER A 158 8.93 0.87 9.36
N ALA A 159 9.74 -0.19 9.36
CA ALA A 159 11.18 -0.07 9.60
C ALA A 159 11.84 0.63 8.41
N VAL A 160 12.76 1.55 8.69
CA VAL A 160 13.61 2.09 7.62
C VAL A 160 14.62 1.00 7.23
N PRO A 161 14.77 0.67 5.93
CA PRO A 161 15.67 -0.42 5.51
C PRO A 161 17.11 -0.19 6.02
N PRO A 162 17.73 -1.16 6.72
CA PRO A 162 19.15 -1.07 7.06
C PRO A 162 20.02 -1.23 5.79
N ARG A 163 21.21 -0.62 5.79
CA ARG A 163 22.21 -0.80 4.73
C ARG A 163 22.63 -2.26 4.63
N GLU A 164 22.48 -2.88 3.45
CA GLU A 164 23.13 -4.15 3.12
C GLU A 164 24.34 -3.93 2.18
N PRO A 165 25.48 -4.61 2.42
CA PRO A 165 25.89 -5.23 3.67
C PRO A 165 26.43 -4.15 4.65
N PRO A 166 26.20 -4.30 5.96
CA PRO A 166 26.77 -3.38 6.93
C PRO A 166 28.31 -3.50 6.93
N PRO A 167 29.07 -2.39 7.01
CA PRO A 167 30.46 -2.49 7.45
C PRO A 167 30.44 -3.09 8.86
N ASN A 168 31.04 -4.27 9.02
CA ASN A 168 31.13 -5.10 10.23
C ASN A 168 30.49 -4.48 11.48
N PRO A 169 29.21 -4.78 11.77
CA PRO A 169 28.65 -4.47 13.06
C PRO A 169 29.23 -5.49 14.05
N ASP A 170 29.90 -4.98 15.09
CA ASP A 170 29.87 -5.67 16.37
C ASP A 170 28.39 -5.99 16.67
N PRO A 171 27.98 -7.26 16.87
CA PRO A 171 26.58 -7.63 17.02
C PRO A 171 26.10 -7.17 18.40
N GLY A 172 25.91 -5.87 18.55
CA GLY A 172 25.07 -5.32 19.59
C GLY A 172 23.64 -5.85 19.42
N PRO A 173 22.82 -5.78 20.49
CA PRO A 173 21.45 -6.33 20.52
C PRO A 173 20.44 -5.71 19.53
N SER A 174 20.88 -4.87 18.60
CA SER A 174 20.06 -4.07 17.68
C SER A 174 19.28 -4.87 16.63
N GLY A 175 19.70 -6.09 16.29
CA GLY A 175 18.93 -6.96 15.37
C GLY A 175 17.62 -7.51 15.96
N GLN A 176 17.44 -7.43 17.29
CA GLN A 176 16.27 -7.99 17.98
C GLN A 176 15.17 -6.94 18.26
N GLY A 177 15.47 -5.63 18.15
CA GLY A 177 14.54 -4.55 18.49
C GLY A 177 13.49 -4.22 17.42
N SER A 178 13.74 -4.55 16.15
CA SER A 178 12.94 -4.07 15.01
C SER A 178 11.47 -4.49 15.06
N TRP A 179 11.18 -5.72 15.49
CA TRP A 179 9.81 -6.24 15.56
C TRP A 179 9.05 -5.78 16.81
N ILE A 180 9.77 -5.45 17.90
CA ILE A 180 9.16 -4.90 19.12
C ILE A 180 8.71 -3.46 18.87
N GLY A 181 9.56 -2.65 18.23
CA GLY A 181 9.21 -1.27 17.84
C GLY A 181 8.00 -1.22 16.91
N LEU A 182 7.93 -2.12 15.93
CA LEU A 182 6.78 -2.21 15.01
C LEU A 182 5.48 -2.61 15.74
N TRP A 183 5.56 -3.55 16.69
CA TRP A 183 4.42 -3.93 17.52
C TRP A 183 3.94 -2.77 18.39
N ALA A 184 4.89 -2.07 19.02
CA ALA A 184 4.63 -0.89 19.86
C ALA A 184 3.89 0.21 19.08
N ALA A 185 4.37 0.56 17.88
CA ALA A 185 3.72 1.55 17.02
C ALA A 185 2.27 1.16 16.69
N ARG A 186 2.03 -0.10 16.33
CA ARG A 186 0.67 -0.59 16.03
C ARG A 186 -0.23 -0.63 17.25
N ALA A 187 0.31 -0.92 18.43
CA ALA A 187 -0.44 -0.88 19.68
C ALA A 187 -0.95 0.53 19.97
N VAL A 188 -0.09 1.55 19.80
CA VAL A 188 -0.46 2.97 19.95
C VAL A 188 -1.52 3.41 18.93
N ASP A 189 -1.34 3.03 17.66
CA ASP A 189 -2.31 3.35 16.61
C ASP A 189 -3.70 2.77 16.91
N ALA A 190 -3.74 1.55 17.47
CA ALA A 190 -4.99 0.87 17.81
C ALA A 190 -5.62 1.42 19.09
N ASN A 191 -4.79 1.79 20.06
CA ASN A 191 -5.19 2.36 21.33
C ASN A 191 -4.08 3.26 21.88
N ILE A 192 -4.25 4.58 21.77
CA ILE A 192 -3.24 5.57 22.16
C ILE A 192 -2.87 5.47 23.65
N ILE A 193 -3.77 4.94 24.48
CA ILE A 193 -3.53 4.73 25.91
C ILE A 193 -3.05 3.31 26.23
N ALA A 194 -2.64 2.50 25.24
CA ALA A 194 -2.14 1.14 25.47
C ALA A 194 -0.96 1.09 26.45
N TYR A 195 -0.13 2.14 26.49
CA TYR A 195 0.97 2.25 27.47
C TYR A 195 0.53 2.64 28.88
N GLN A 196 -0.68 3.17 29.02
CA GLN A 196 -1.27 3.57 30.29
C GLN A 196 -2.18 2.48 30.87
N ASP A 197 -2.47 1.42 30.10
CA ASP A 197 -3.25 0.28 30.58
C ASP A 197 -2.40 -0.55 31.57
N ALA A 198 -2.81 -0.54 32.83
CA ALA A 198 -2.13 -1.23 33.93
C ALA A 198 -1.93 -2.74 33.70
N ARG A 199 -2.68 -3.37 32.78
CA ARG A 199 -2.53 -4.78 32.40
C ARG A 199 -1.45 -4.99 31.34
N ILE A 200 -1.25 -4.01 30.47
CA ILE A 200 -0.38 -4.09 29.30
C ILE A 200 1.03 -3.59 29.67
N GLU A 201 1.10 -2.53 30.47
CA GLU A 201 2.35 -1.86 30.84
C GLU A 201 3.42 -2.81 31.45
N PRO A 202 3.11 -3.71 32.41
CA PRO A 202 4.10 -4.65 32.95
C PRO A 202 4.58 -5.66 31.91
N LEU A 203 3.74 -6.00 30.94
CA LEU A 203 4.07 -6.94 29.87
C LEU A 203 4.99 -6.29 28.83
N ILE A 204 4.81 -5.00 28.54
CA ILE A 204 5.76 -4.23 27.70
C ILE A 204 7.14 -4.16 28.38
N ALA A 205 7.17 -3.96 29.70
CA ALA A 205 8.40 -4.05 30.49
C ALA A 205 9.10 -5.41 30.31
N GLU A 206 8.31 -6.47 30.43
CA GLU A 206 8.77 -7.84 30.32
C GLU A 206 9.35 -8.14 28.93
N ILE A 207 8.68 -7.73 27.85
CA ILE A 207 9.17 -7.88 26.47
C ILE A 207 10.56 -7.25 26.32
N GLY A 208 10.71 -5.99 26.75
CA GLY A 208 11.96 -5.25 26.64
C GLY A 208 13.09 -5.88 27.46
N ARG A 209 12.79 -6.35 28.68
CA ARG A 209 13.74 -7.05 29.54
C ARG A 209 14.19 -8.39 28.93
N CYS A 210 13.26 -9.23 28.48
CA CYS A 210 13.58 -10.51 27.85
C CYS A 210 14.39 -10.31 26.57
N ALA A 211 14.06 -9.28 25.78
CA ALA A 211 14.83 -8.90 24.59
C ALA A 211 16.26 -8.46 24.93
N ARG A 212 16.45 -7.61 25.94
CA ARG A 212 17.79 -7.21 26.42
C ARG A 212 18.60 -8.37 26.98
N ALA A 213 17.94 -9.34 27.60
CA ALA A 213 18.56 -10.57 28.10
C ALA A 213 18.87 -11.58 26.99
N GLY A 214 18.40 -11.35 25.75
CA GLY A 214 18.54 -12.29 24.64
C GLY A 214 17.66 -13.54 24.75
N ASP A 215 16.69 -13.56 25.67
CA ASP A 215 15.76 -14.68 25.84
C ASP A 215 14.57 -14.52 24.88
N ILE A 216 14.76 -15.05 23.67
CA ILE A 216 13.79 -14.95 22.57
C ILE A 216 12.46 -15.64 22.94
N ALA A 217 12.51 -16.78 23.62
CA ALA A 217 11.31 -17.53 23.98
C ALA A 217 10.49 -16.78 25.03
N ALA A 218 11.15 -16.24 26.07
CA ALA A 218 10.48 -15.41 27.06
C ALA A 218 9.95 -14.11 26.45
N SER A 219 10.67 -13.49 25.52
CA SER A 219 10.24 -12.27 24.82
C SER A 219 8.99 -12.52 23.95
N ILE A 220 8.94 -13.66 23.23
CA ILE A 220 7.75 -14.08 22.47
C ILE A 220 6.56 -14.33 23.41
N ALA A 221 6.78 -15.02 24.53
CA ALA A 221 5.72 -15.29 25.51
C ALA A 221 5.17 -14.00 26.13
N ALA A 222 6.06 -13.08 26.52
CA ALA A 222 5.69 -11.77 27.03
C ALA A 222 4.91 -10.94 25.99
N ARG A 223 5.33 -10.96 24.72
CA ARG A 223 4.61 -10.29 23.63
C ARG A 223 3.24 -10.91 23.40
N ALA A 224 3.12 -12.23 23.40
CA ALA A 224 1.84 -12.89 23.24
C ALA A 224 0.87 -12.53 24.37
N ARG A 225 1.34 -12.49 25.63
CA ARG A 225 0.56 -11.99 26.77
C ARG A 225 0.11 -10.55 26.57
N CYS A 226 1.03 -9.70 26.14
CA CYS A 226 0.79 -8.28 25.93
C CYS A 226 -0.27 -8.04 24.85
N SER A 227 -0.08 -8.65 23.67
CA SER A 227 -1.04 -8.66 22.57
C SER A 227 -2.41 -9.21 22.99
N ALA A 228 -2.47 -10.30 23.76
CA ALA A 228 -3.73 -10.86 24.21
C ALA A 228 -4.52 -9.88 25.09
N ASN A 229 -3.86 -9.19 26.02
CA ASN A 229 -4.47 -8.17 26.86
C ASN A 229 -4.92 -6.96 26.03
N LEU A 230 -4.08 -6.50 25.10
CA LEU A 230 -4.41 -5.40 24.19
C LEU A 230 -5.66 -5.70 23.35
N PHE A 231 -5.68 -6.84 22.66
CA PHE A 231 -6.82 -7.19 21.81
C PHE A 231 -8.10 -7.39 22.62
N PHE A 232 -7.99 -7.99 23.82
CA PHE A 232 -9.12 -8.12 24.73
C PHE A 232 -9.61 -6.77 25.26
N SER A 233 -8.76 -5.75 25.38
CA SER A 233 -9.06 -4.51 26.12
C SER A 233 -9.12 -3.25 25.26
N ASN A 234 -9.24 -3.38 23.94
CA ASN A 234 -9.12 -2.27 22.99
C ASN A 234 -10.25 -1.22 23.02
N ASP A 235 -11.01 -1.10 24.11
CA ASP A 235 -11.99 -0.04 24.30
C ASP A 235 -11.42 1.04 25.23
N VAL A 236 -11.32 2.26 24.73
CA VAL A 236 -10.69 3.39 25.44
C VAL A 236 -11.52 3.79 26.68
N GLU A 237 -12.83 3.54 26.65
CA GLU A 237 -13.73 3.81 27.77
C GLU A 237 -13.56 2.80 28.91
N ASP A 238 -13.34 1.51 28.61
CA ASP A 238 -13.13 0.45 29.61
C ASP A 238 -11.80 0.62 30.36
N ALA A 239 -10.78 1.19 29.72
CA ALA A 239 -9.46 1.38 30.32
C ALA A 239 -9.41 2.48 31.39
N ARG A 240 -10.43 3.34 31.49
CA ARG A 240 -10.49 4.47 32.44
C ARG A 240 -11.39 4.24 33.64
N SER A 241 -12.18 3.17 33.67
CA SER A 241 -13.04 2.88 34.80
C SER A 241 -12.26 2.14 35.89
N ASP A 242 -11.90 2.85 36.96
CA ASP A 242 -11.28 2.28 38.17
C ASP A 242 -12.17 1.22 38.86
N GLU A 243 -13.44 1.10 38.46
CA GLU A 243 -14.44 0.17 39.03
C GLU A 243 -14.48 -1.21 38.37
N TYR A 244 -13.72 -1.47 37.30
CA TYR A 244 -13.68 -2.79 36.68
C TYR A 244 -12.65 -3.67 37.42
N GLU A 245 -12.97 -4.07 38.66
CA GLU A 245 -12.36 -5.22 39.32
C GLU A 245 -12.69 -6.46 38.49
N ILE A 246 -11.87 -6.72 37.46
CA ILE A 246 -11.87 -8.00 36.77
C ILE A 246 -11.51 -9.03 37.82
N ASP A 247 -12.52 -9.76 38.29
CA ASP A 247 -12.38 -10.99 39.05
C ASP A 247 -11.20 -11.77 38.44
N GLN A 248 -10.07 -11.81 39.17
CA GLN A 248 -8.80 -12.33 38.67
C GLN A 248 -8.89 -13.84 38.35
N ASP A 249 -9.96 -14.50 38.77
CA ASP A 249 -10.29 -15.89 38.46
C ASP A 249 -11.51 -16.04 37.52
N GLY A 250 -12.02 -14.92 36.98
CA GLY A 250 -13.25 -14.85 36.20
C GLY A 250 -13.14 -15.25 34.73
N ALA A 251 -14.29 -15.27 34.05
CA ALA A 251 -14.42 -15.70 32.66
C ALA A 251 -13.51 -14.95 31.67
N ALA A 252 -13.14 -13.69 31.95
CA ALA A 252 -12.23 -12.91 31.09
C ALA A 252 -10.84 -13.53 30.96
N GLN A 253 -10.27 -14.03 32.08
CA GLN A 253 -8.93 -14.63 32.08
C GLN A 253 -8.87 -15.91 31.25
N VAL A 254 -9.98 -16.65 31.15
CA VAL A 254 -10.08 -17.83 30.29
C VAL A 254 -9.85 -17.45 28.83
N TYR A 255 -10.48 -16.37 28.34
CA TYR A 255 -10.33 -15.91 26.96
C TYR A 255 -8.98 -15.23 26.69
N ILE A 256 -8.47 -14.45 27.65
CA ILE A 256 -7.14 -13.82 27.53
C ILE A 256 -6.05 -14.89 27.42
N ARG A 257 -6.08 -15.92 28.27
CA ARG A 257 -5.13 -17.05 28.21
C ARG A 257 -5.28 -17.85 26.91
N ASP A 258 -6.48 -17.95 26.37
CA ASP A 258 -6.71 -18.63 25.08
C ASP A 258 -6.17 -17.83 23.89
N LEU A 259 -6.34 -16.49 23.90
CA LEU A 259 -5.69 -15.56 22.96
C LEU A 259 -4.17 -15.65 23.06
N GLU A 260 -3.61 -15.62 24.27
CA GLU A 260 -2.17 -15.75 24.51
C GLU A 260 -1.62 -17.03 23.89
N ARG A 261 -2.24 -18.18 24.14
CA ARG A 261 -1.80 -19.47 23.58
C ARG A 261 -1.81 -19.47 22.05
N LEU A 262 -2.83 -18.86 21.44
CA LEU A 262 -2.93 -18.72 20.00
C LEU A 262 -1.80 -17.82 19.45
N LEU A 263 -1.52 -16.71 20.11
CA LEU A 263 -0.46 -15.76 19.75
C LEU A 263 0.93 -16.36 19.93
N VAL A 264 1.19 -17.12 21.01
CA VAL A 264 2.45 -17.87 21.18
C VAL A 264 2.64 -18.84 20.02
N TRP A 265 1.60 -19.60 19.65
CA TRP A 265 1.67 -20.51 18.51
C TRP A 265 2.00 -19.77 17.21
N ILE A 266 1.37 -18.63 16.95
CA ILE A 266 1.62 -17.82 15.74
C ILE A 266 3.03 -17.22 15.75
N LEU A 267 3.43 -16.58 16.85
CA LEU A 267 4.72 -15.90 16.96
C LEU A 267 5.93 -16.85 16.88
N ASN A 268 5.76 -18.08 17.35
CA ASN A 268 6.76 -19.13 17.18
C ASN A 268 6.94 -19.59 15.72
N ASN A 269 5.91 -19.40 14.87
CA ASN A 269 5.99 -19.74 13.45
C ASN A 269 6.29 -18.51 12.57
N SER A 270 5.94 -17.30 13.02
CA SER A 270 6.23 -16.04 12.36
C SER A 270 6.30 -14.91 13.39
N ARG A 271 7.47 -14.27 13.53
CA ARG A 271 7.70 -13.15 14.47
C ARG A 271 6.82 -11.92 14.20
N LEU A 272 6.16 -11.85 13.05
CA LEU A 272 5.24 -10.78 12.67
C LEU A 272 3.79 -11.25 12.52
N GLY A 273 3.49 -12.50 12.87
CA GLY A 273 2.20 -13.11 12.56
C GLY A 273 1.01 -12.44 13.25
N ASP A 274 1.20 -11.88 14.46
CA ASP A 274 0.17 -11.07 15.13
C ASP A 274 -0.08 -9.72 14.41
N LEU A 275 0.94 -9.12 13.81
CA LEU A 275 0.83 -7.88 13.02
C LEU A 275 0.13 -8.12 11.69
N THR A 276 0.45 -9.22 11.01
CA THR A 276 -0.26 -9.61 9.77
C THR A 276 -1.76 -9.83 10.02
N LEU A 277 -2.11 -10.31 11.22
CA LEU A 277 -3.47 -10.68 11.58
C LEU A 277 -4.16 -9.65 12.49
N TRP A 278 -3.59 -8.45 12.63
CA TRP A 278 -3.96 -7.46 13.66
C TRP A 278 -5.46 -7.16 13.72
N ALA A 279 -6.06 -6.82 12.57
CA ALA A 279 -7.48 -6.49 12.48
C ALA A 279 -8.39 -7.66 12.88
N GLU A 280 -7.99 -8.91 12.61
CA GLU A 280 -8.76 -10.09 13.00
C GLU A 280 -8.60 -10.41 14.47
N PHE A 281 -7.44 -10.14 15.05
CA PHE A 281 -7.23 -10.24 16.49
C PHE A 281 -8.04 -9.22 17.28
N LEU A 282 -8.16 -7.98 16.80
CA LEU A 282 -9.06 -6.99 17.40
C LEU A 282 -10.52 -7.48 17.41
N LYS A 283 -11.00 -8.05 16.30
CA LYS A 283 -12.35 -8.65 16.21
C LYS A 283 -12.49 -9.86 17.13
N LEU A 284 -11.47 -10.70 17.25
CA LEU A 284 -11.47 -11.85 18.15
C LEU A 284 -11.52 -11.42 19.61
N GLY A 285 -10.77 -10.37 19.98
CA GLY A 285 -10.81 -9.77 21.31
C GLY A 285 -12.17 -9.16 21.64
N ALA A 286 -12.81 -8.46 20.68
CA ALA A 286 -14.18 -7.98 20.85
C ALA A 286 -15.19 -9.12 21.05
N ALA A 287 -15.06 -10.22 20.30
CA ALA A 287 -15.89 -11.40 20.47
C ALA A 287 -15.67 -12.09 21.83
N ALA A 288 -14.43 -12.06 22.35
CA ALA A 288 -14.11 -12.55 23.69
C ALA A 288 -14.82 -11.73 24.77
N ARG A 289 -14.74 -10.39 24.71
CA ARG A 289 -15.48 -9.50 25.63
C ARG A 289 -16.98 -9.77 25.59
N ALA A 290 -17.54 -9.88 24.39
CA ALA A 290 -18.96 -10.19 24.21
C ALA A 290 -19.35 -11.53 24.84
N ALA A 291 -18.48 -12.53 24.78
CA ALA A 291 -18.72 -13.85 25.36
C ALA A 291 -18.50 -13.91 26.89
N VAL A 292 -17.72 -12.99 27.46
CA VAL A 292 -17.66 -12.78 28.92
C VAL A 292 -18.96 -12.17 29.43
N ALA A 293 -19.45 -11.13 28.75
CA ALA A 293 -20.72 -10.48 29.10
C ALA A 293 -21.94 -11.39 28.87
N ARG A 294 -21.88 -12.24 27.84
CA ARG A 294 -22.96 -13.11 27.38
C ARG A 294 -22.43 -14.49 27.00
N PRO A 295 -22.39 -15.46 27.94
CA PRO A 295 -21.81 -16.79 27.71
C PRO A 295 -22.38 -17.53 26.48
N GLU A 296 -23.63 -17.26 26.09
CA GLU A 296 -24.27 -17.84 24.91
C GLU A 296 -23.60 -17.44 23.58
N VAL A 297 -22.84 -16.35 23.56
CA VAL A 297 -22.12 -15.82 22.39
C VAL A 297 -20.74 -16.48 22.22
N HIS A 298 -20.33 -17.40 23.12
CA HIS A 298 -19.08 -18.17 23.03
C HIS A 298 -18.89 -18.89 21.68
N LYS A 299 -19.97 -19.25 20.99
CA LYS A 299 -19.92 -19.83 19.63
C LYS A 299 -19.30 -18.87 18.61
N GLU A 300 -19.56 -17.58 18.72
CA GLU A 300 -18.99 -16.55 17.84
C GLU A 300 -17.49 -16.38 18.09
N TYR A 301 -17.07 -16.34 19.35
CA TYR A 301 -15.65 -16.34 19.71
C TYR A 301 -14.93 -17.54 19.09
N ASN A 302 -15.45 -18.76 19.26
CA ASN A 302 -14.85 -19.96 18.68
C ASN A 302 -14.86 -19.97 17.14
N ALA A 303 -15.83 -19.34 16.50
CA ALA A 303 -15.84 -19.18 15.04
C ALA A 303 -14.72 -18.23 14.60
N ARG A 304 -14.57 -17.09 15.26
CA ARG A 304 -13.49 -16.12 15.00
C ARG A 304 -12.11 -16.69 15.32
N LYS A 305 -11.97 -17.47 16.39
CA LYS A 305 -10.71 -18.14 16.73
C LYS A 305 -10.29 -19.11 15.63
N ARG A 306 -11.20 -19.96 15.16
CA ARG A 306 -10.97 -20.90 14.05
C ARG A 306 -10.56 -20.16 12.78
N PHE A 307 -11.12 -18.98 12.56
CA PHE A 307 -10.76 -18.12 11.46
C PHE A 307 -9.33 -17.55 11.58
N CYS A 308 -8.94 -17.01 12.73
CA CYS A 308 -7.56 -16.56 12.97
C CYS A 308 -6.55 -17.71 12.80
N ILE A 309 -6.87 -18.91 13.28
CA ILE A 309 -6.03 -20.11 13.09
C ILE A 309 -5.87 -20.45 11.61
N GLY A 310 -6.96 -20.49 10.85
CA GLY A 310 -6.89 -20.80 9.42
C GLY A 310 -6.15 -19.72 8.63
N TRP A 311 -6.30 -18.44 8.99
CA TRP A 311 -5.65 -17.34 8.29
C TRP A 311 -4.15 -17.30 8.59
N ALA A 312 -3.76 -17.54 9.85
CA ALA A 312 -2.36 -17.77 10.23
C ALA A 312 -1.74 -18.96 9.48
N ALA A 313 -2.48 -20.07 9.35
CA ALA A 313 -1.98 -21.25 8.66
C ALA A 313 -1.73 -20.99 7.16
N VAL A 314 -2.55 -20.15 6.52
CA VAL A 314 -2.33 -19.71 5.12
C VAL A 314 -1.16 -18.74 5.05
N ALA A 315 -1.17 -17.68 5.86
CA ALA A 315 -0.16 -16.62 5.82
C ALA A 315 1.26 -17.12 6.12
N ILE A 316 1.39 -18.16 6.96
CA ILE A 316 2.68 -18.71 7.40
C ILE A 316 2.99 -20.04 6.68
N GLY A 317 2.16 -20.48 5.72
CA GLY A 317 2.39 -21.70 4.93
C GLY A 317 2.34 -23.02 5.73
N LEU A 318 1.68 -23.05 6.89
CA LEU A 318 1.63 -24.22 7.77
C LEU A 318 0.63 -25.30 7.34
N GLU A 319 -0.25 -25.00 6.39
CA GLU A 319 -1.30 -25.92 5.90
C GLU A 319 -0.77 -27.22 5.28
N ARG A 320 0.50 -27.24 4.85
CA ARG A 320 1.16 -28.46 4.36
C ARG A 320 1.57 -29.42 5.49
N ARG A 321 1.63 -28.93 6.73
CA ARG A 321 2.17 -29.68 7.88
C ARG A 321 1.10 -30.43 8.70
N SER A 322 -0.18 -30.09 8.55
CA SER A 322 -1.26 -30.72 9.33
C SER A 322 -2.60 -30.76 8.59
N PRO A 323 -3.25 -31.93 8.48
CA PRO A 323 -4.60 -32.05 7.93
C PRO A 323 -5.64 -31.20 8.66
N ALA A 324 -5.49 -31.03 9.98
CA ALA A 324 -6.39 -30.19 10.77
C ALA A 324 -6.27 -28.71 10.41
N LEU A 325 -5.04 -28.22 10.16
CA LEU A 325 -4.82 -26.84 9.70
C LEU A 325 -5.34 -26.61 8.28
N ARG A 326 -5.27 -27.63 7.42
CA ARG A 326 -5.87 -27.59 6.08
C ARG A 326 -7.39 -27.38 6.14
N HIS A 327 -8.08 -28.07 7.04
CA HIS A 327 -9.52 -27.87 7.24
C HIS A 327 -9.85 -26.43 7.70
N TYR A 328 -9.04 -25.85 8.60
CA TYR A 328 -9.24 -24.46 9.02
C TYR A 328 -8.92 -23.46 7.91
N SER A 329 -7.87 -23.69 7.12
CA SER A 329 -7.54 -22.83 5.98
C SER A 329 -8.60 -22.89 4.88
N GLU A 330 -9.20 -24.05 4.62
CA GLU A 330 -10.35 -24.18 3.72
C GLU A 330 -11.58 -23.36 4.18
N ASN A 331 -11.85 -23.32 5.48
CA ASN A 331 -12.95 -22.50 6.01
C ASN A 331 -12.67 -20.99 5.93
N VAL A 332 -11.42 -20.58 6.16
CA VAL A 332 -10.99 -19.19 5.95
C VAL A 332 -11.05 -18.81 4.48
N ARG A 333 -10.65 -19.75 3.60
CA ARG A 333 -10.80 -19.61 2.16
C ARG A 333 -12.25 -19.42 1.77
N LYS A 334 -13.17 -20.22 2.28
CA LYS A 334 -14.62 -20.02 2.07
C LYS A 334 -15.12 -18.66 2.58
N HIS A 335 -14.74 -18.27 3.80
CA HIS A 335 -15.26 -17.07 4.47
C HIS A 335 -14.82 -15.77 3.79
N PHE A 336 -13.53 -15.65 3.43
CA PHE A 336 -13.05 -14.52 2.64
C PHE A 336 -13.35 -14.66 1.14
N ARG A 337 -13.99 -15.77 0.72
CA ARG A 337 -14.04 -16.18 -0.68
C ARG A 337 -12.64 -16.23 -1.32
N VAL A 338 -11.62 -16.60 -0.53
CA VAL A 338 -10.33 -17.11 -1.03
C VAL A 338 -10.47 -18.55 -1.54
N ASP A 339 -11.68 -19.13 -1.52
CA ASP A 339 -12.17 -19.95 -2.63
C ASP A 339 -12.33 -19.03 -3.86
N GLY A 340 -11.20 -18.68 -4.51
CA GLY A 340 -11.17 -18.15 -5.88
C GLY A 340 -12.06 -16.93 -6.19
N LYS A 341 -12.28 -15.99 -5.26
CA LYS A 341 -12.87 -14.66 -5.56
C LYS A 341 -12.10 -13.48 -4.94
N ALA A 342 -10.78 -13.57 -4.77
CA ALA A 342 -9.96 -12.56 -5.45
C ALA A 342 -10.41 -12.67 -6.89
N ALA A 343 -11.09 -11.64 -7.44
CA ALA A 343 -11.91 -11.70 -8.64
C ALA A 343 -11.58 -12.96 -9.41
N HIS A 344 -12.42 -14.00 -9.27
CA HIS A 344 -12.24 -15.29 -9.91
C HIS A 344 -11.59 -14.94 -11.23
N ILE A 345 -10.32 -15.31 -11.49
CA ILE A 345 -10.05 -15.70 -12.87
C ILE A 345 -11.10 -16.78 -12.97
N PRO A 346 -12.23 -16.54 -13.66
CA PRO A 346 -13.14 -17.62 -13.83
C PRO A 346 -12.24 -18.66 -14.44
N ASP A 347 -12.21 -19.85 -13.87
CA ASP A 347 -11.47 -20.93 -14.50
C ASP A 347 -11.95 -21.13 -15.94
N ARG A 348 -12.97 -20.39 -16.44
CA ARG A 348 -13.27 -20.12 -17.85
C ARG A 348 -12.10 -20.30 -18.77
N VAL A 349 -10.93 -19.67 -18.61
CA VAL A 349 -9.79 -19.89 -19.54
C VAL A 349 -9.27 -21.35 -19.49
N ALA A 350 -9.08 -21.89 -18.28
CA ALA A 350 -8.66 -23.26 -18.03
C ALA A 350 -9.76 -24.31 -18.34
N SER A 351 -11.03 -23.91 -18.27
CA SER A 351 -12.26 -24.65 -18.49
C SER A 351 -12.92 -24.26 -19.81
N LEU A 352 -12.19 -23.58 -20.71
CA LEU A 352 -12.70 -23.25 -22.03
C LEU A 352 -12.89 -24.58 -22.72
N GLU A 353 -14.11 -24.79 -23.22
CA GLU A 353 -14.35 -25.82 -24.22
C GLU A 353 -13.26 -25.68 -25.31
N PRO A 354 -12.63 -26.78 -25.75
CA PRO A 354 -11.52 -26.74 -26.72
C PRO A 354 -11.79 -25.85 -27.95
N GLU A 355 -13.05 -25.75 -28.36
CA GLU A 355 -13.53 -24.90 -29.46
C GLU A 355 -13.26 -23.41 -29.25
N HIS A 356 -13.36 -22.88 -28.02
CA HIS A 356 -13.08 -21.47 -27.73
C HIS A 356 -11.58 -21.18 -27.72
N ARG A 357 -10.75 -22.12 -27.25
CA ARG A 357 -9.28 -22.01 -27.37
C ARG A 357 -8.87 -22.00 -28.83
N GLU A 358 -9.50 -22.82 -29.66
CA GLU A 358 -9.21 -22.86 -31.10
C GLU A 358 -9.64 -21.58 -31.83
N ALA A 359 -10.78 -21.00 -31.45
CA ALA A 359 -11.23 -19.70 -31.98
C ALA A 359 -10.27 -18.54 -31.62
N LEU A 360 -9.60 -18.61 -30.46
CA LEU A 360 -8.66 -17.59 -30.00
C LEU A 360 -7.20 -17.86 -30.43
N ARG A 361 -6.83 -19.10 -30.77
CA ARG A 361 -5.50 -19.44 -31.33
C ARG A 361 -5.19 -18.70 -32.62
N GLY A 362 -6.21 -18.28 -33.37
CA GLY A 362 -6.06 -17.43 -34.55
C GLY A 362 -5.82 -15.95 -34.25
N VAL A 363 -5.82 -15.53 -32.99
CA VAL A 363 -5.61 -14.15 -32.55
C VAL A 363 -4.18 -13.99 -32.03
N PRO A 364 -3.26 -13.37 -32.79
CA PRO A 364 -1.86 -13.11 -32.41
C PRO A 364 -1.59 -12.55 -31.00
N ILE A 365 -2.59 -11.99 -30.34
CA ILE A 365 -2.45 -11.45 -28.98
C ILE A 365 -2.57 -12.48 -27.86
N TRP A 366 -3.03 -13.70 -28.14
CA TRP A 366 -3.17 -14.76 -27.14
C TRP A 366 -1.82 -15.31 -26.68
N LEU A 367 -1.67 -15.55 -25.37
CA LEU A 367 -0.49 -16.14 -24.75
C LEU A 367 -0.84 -17.51 -24.14
N ASP A 368 0.00 -18.53 -24.29
CA ASP A 368 -0.28 -19.82 -23.62
C ASP A 368 0.20 -19.77 -22.16
N PRO A 369 -0.70 -19.85 -21.15
CA PRO A 369 -0.30 -19.85 -19.75
C PRO A 369 0.43 -21.13 -19.33
N ASN A 370 0.43 -22.18 -20.16
CA ASN A 370 1.15 -23.44 -19.91
C ASN A 370 2.49 -23.52 -20.66
N ASP A 371 2.85 -22.48 -21.41
CA ASP A 371 4.18 -22.37 -22.01
C ASP A 371 5.18 -21.98 -20.90
N ASP A 372 5.65 -23.01 -20.21
CA ASP A 372 6.55 -22.91 -19.07
C ASP A 372 7.86 -22.23 -19.48
N ASP A 373 8.37 -22.53 -20.69
CA ASP A 373 9.58 -21.93 -21.25
C ASP A 373 9.40 -20.43 -21.50
N PHE A 374 8.25 -20.02 -22.05
CA PHE A 374 7.92 -18.60 -22.22
C PHE A 374 7.82 -17.86 -20.89
N ALA A 375 7.15 -18.45 -19.89
CA ALA A 375 7.06 -17.85 -18.56
C ALA A 375 8.44 -17.67 -17.91
N HIS A 376 9.32 -18.66 -18.05
CA HIS A 376 10.69 -18.60 -17.55
C HIS A 376 11.56 -17.58 -18.29
N LEU A 377 11.36 -17.42 -19.61
CA LEU A 377 12.03 -16.39 -20.40
C LEU A 377 11.67 -14.99 -19.89
N VAL A 378 10.39 -14.72 -19.63
CA VAL A 378 9.92 -13.45 -19.10
C VAL A 378 10.48 -13.22 -17.69
N GLU A 379 10.42 -14.23 -16.82
CA GLU A 379 11.02 -14.18 -15.48
C GLU A 379 12.50 -13.79 -15.51
N THR A 380 13.27 -14.49 -16.36
CA THR A 380 14.71 -14.27 -16.51
C THR A 380 15.01 -12.86 -16.99
N GLU A 381 14.26 -12.38 -17.99
CA GLU A 381 14.47 -11.03 -18.53
C GLU A 381 14.16 -9.95 -17.49
N TYR A 382 13.02 -10.04 -16.80
CA TYR A 382 12.66 -9.07 -15.77
C TYR A 382 13.65 -9.08 -14.60
N THR A 383 14.11 -10.26 -14.20
CA THR A 383 15.17 -10.39 -13.18
C THR A 383 16.46 -9.70 -13.62
N SER A 384 16.84 -9.84 -14.90
CA SER A 384 18.02 -9.19 -15.47
C SER A 384 17.86 -7.67 -15.55
N MET A 385 16.69 -7.17 -15.97
CA MET A 385 16.38 -5.74 -16.03
C MET A 385 16.40 -5.09 -14.63
N VAL A 386 15.86 -5.76 -13.60
CA VAL A 386 15.91 -5.30 -12.21
C VAL A 386 17.35 -5.28 -11.70
N THR A 387 18.09 -6.38 -11.87
CA THR A 387 19.51 -6.49 -11.45
C THR A 387 20.38 -5.41 -12.09
N SER A 388 20.10 -5.09 -13.36
CA SER A 388 20.84 -4.08 -14.12
C SER A 388 20.30 -2.66 -13.92
N SER A 389 19.31 -2.46 -13.05
CA SER A 389 18.67 -1.16 -12.78
C SER A 389 18.21 -0.45 -14.06
N MET A 390 17.60 -1.21 -14.99
CA MET A 390 17.11 -0.66 -16.25
C MET A 390 16.04 0.42 -16.01
N ASN A 391 15.87 1.31 -17.00
CA ASN A 391 14.90 2.39 -16.91
C ASN A 391 13.47 1.92 -17.28
N GLU A 392 12.46 2.74 -16.94
CA GLU A 392 11.03 2.47 -17.21
C GLU A 392 10.73 2.15 -18.68
N ALA A 393 11.44 2.77 -19.62
CA ALA A 393 11.22 2.56 -21.04
C ALA A 393 11.63 1.15 -21.49
N GLU A 394 12.71 0.59 -20.93
CA GLU A 394 13.13 -0.79 -21.23
C GLU A 394 12.07 -1.80 -20.76
N PHE A 395 11.60 -1.66 -19.51
CA PHE A 395 10.50 -2.48 -18.98
C PHE A 395 9.25 -2.37 -19.86
N SER A 396 8.88 -1.15 -20.26
CA SER A 396 7.72 -0.92 -21.12
C SER A 396 7.88 -1.55 -22.50
N VAL A 397 9.03 -1.37 -23.16
CA VAL A 397 9.32 -1.93 -24.49
C VAL A 397 9.27 -3.45 -24.44
N TYR A 398 9.85 -4.09 -23.43
CA TYR A 398 9.81 -5.53 -23.28
C TYR A 398 8.38 -6.02 -23.04
N ALA A 399 7.65 -5.43 -22.09
CA ALA A 399 6.26 -5.79 -21.80
C ALA A 399 5.37 -5.66 -23.05
N LEU A 400 5.50 -4.56 -23.80
CA LEU A 400 4.71 -4.26 -24.99
C LEU A 400 5.04 -5.14 -26.20
N SER A 401 6.26 -5.68 -26.28
CA SER A 401 6.66 -6.56 -27.38
C SER A 401 6.41 -8.03 -27.08
N THR A 402 6.51 -8.44 -25.81
CA THR A 402 6.47 -9.84 -25.39
C THR A 402 5.11 -10.24 -24.81
N LEU A 403 4.60 -9.49 -23.83
CA LEU A 403 3.39 -9.83 -23.07
C LEU A 403 2.13 -9.18 -23.66
N LEU A 404 2.24 -7.93 -24.08
CA LEU A 404 1.11 -7.09 -24.49
C LEU A 404 1.13 -6.92 -26.01
N LYS A 405 0.99 -8.06 -26.70
CA LYS A 405 1.08 -8.17 -28.15
C LYS A 405 0.01 -7.33 -28.85
N ASN A 406 0.26 -7.00 -30.11
CA ASN A 406 -0.70 -6.28 -30.94
C ASN A 406 -0.99 -7.07 -32.20
N GLU A 407 -2.20 -6.89 -32.70
CA GLU A 407 -2.55 -7.29 -34.05
C GLU A 407 -1.84 -6.43 -35.10
N ARG A 408 -1.63 -7.02 -36.27
CA ARG A 408 -1.12 -6.28 -37.42
C ARG A 408 -2.12 -5.19 -37.79
N ARG A 409 -1.68 -3.94 -37.76
CA ARG A 409 -2.50 -2.79 -38.15
C ARG A 409 -3.00 -2.96 -39.58
N ASN A 410 -4.32 -2.87 -39.77
CA ASN A 410 -4.91 -2.82 -41.09
C ASN A 410 -5.45 -1.40 -41.36
N PRO A 411 -4.86 -0.65 -42.29
CA PRO A 411 -5.28 0.72 -42.58
C PRO A 411 -6.63 0.80 -43.30
N TYR A 412 -7.10 -0.30 -43.91
CA TYR A 412 -8.31 -0.30 -44.72
C TYR A 412 -9.48 -0.97 -44.01
N TYR A 413 -10.66 -0.35 -44.12
CA TYR A 413 -11.93 -1.05 -43.93
C TYR A 413 -12.02 -2.12 -45.00
N ILE A 414 -11.62 -3.35 -44.68
CA ILE A 414 -11.79 -4.43 -45.63
C ILE A 414 -13.29 -4.59 -45.91
N SER A 415 -13.61 -4.57 -47.20
CA SER A 415 -14.96 -4.39 -47.76
C SER A 415 -15.77 -5.68 -47.82
N LYS A 416 -15.21 -6.82 -47.39
CA LYS A 416 -15.88 -8.12 -47.45
C LYS A 416 -16.43 -8.49 -46.08
N GLU A 417 -17.61 -9.12 -46.07
CA GLU A 417 -18.26 -9.61 -44.85
C GLU A 417 -17.44 -10.69 -44.14
N SER A 418 -16.59 -11.42 -44.87
CA SER A 418 -15.68 -12.43 -44.34
C SER A 418 -14.64 -11.90 -43.35
N ASP A 419 -14.50 -10.57 -43.25
CA ASP A 419 -13.47 -9.93 -42.40
C ASP A 419 -14.03 -9.43 -41.06
N GLN A 420 -15.27 -9.78 -40.72
CA GLN A 420 -15.82 -9.50 -39.39
C GLN A 420 -15.11 -10.37 -38.36
N CYS A 421 -14.30 -9.73 -37.52
CA CYS A 421 -13.57 -10.38 -36.44
C CYS A 421 -13.50 -9.42 -35.25
N LEU A 422 -13.67 -9.97 -34.04
CA LEU A 422 -13.39 -9.22 -32.82
C LEU A 422 -11.87 -9.10 -32.72
N LEU A 423 -11.34 -7.93 -33.07
CA LEU A 423 -9.91 -7.66 -33.01
C LEU A 423 -9.63 -6.59 -31.97
N PRO A 424 -8.95 -6.95 -30.88
CA PRO A 424 -8.40 -5.96 -29.98
C PRO A 424 -7.24 -5.26 -30.67
N GLU A 425 -7.23 -3.94 -30.60
CA GLU A 425 -6.18 -3.14 -31.24
C GLU A 425 -5.46 -2.29 -30.21
N ARG A 426 -4.14 -2.49 -30.12
CA ARG A 426 -3.27 -1.76 -29.20
C ARG A 426 -2.82 -0.43 -29.81
N LEU A 427 -3.00 0.64 -29.04
CA LEU A 427 -2.39 1.94 -29.29
C LEU A 427 -1.39 2.26 -28.18
N VAL A 428 -0.21 2.72 -28.57
CA VAL A 428 0.81 3.25 -27.65
C VAL A 428 0.62 4.76 -27.58
N GLN A 429 0.56 5.29 -26.36
CA GLN A 429 0.36 6.72 -26.07
C GLN A 429 -0.78 7.36 -26.88
N PRO A 430 -2.00 6.77 -26.91
CA PRO A 430 -3.11 7.35 -27.64
C PRO A 430 -3.46 8.73 -27.08
N VAL A 431 -3.48 9.74 -27.94
CA VAL A 431 -4.00 11.06 -27.62
C VAL A 431 -5.49 11.05 -27.88
N ASN A 432 -6.30 11.12 -26.82
CA ASN A 432 -7.76 11.16 -26.95
C ASN A 432 -8.39 12.15 -25.98
N LYS A 433 -8.13 13.44 -26.25
CA LYS A 433 -8.73 14.55 -25.52
C LYS A 433 -10.25 14.60 -25.77
N PRO A 434 -11.09 14.80 -24.74
CA PRO A 434 -12.51 15.05 -24.92
C PRO A 434 -12.77 16.17 -25.94
N ASP A 435 -13.65 15.89 -26.90
CA ASP A 435 -14.11 16.86 -27.89
C ASP A 435 -15.45 17.50 -27.52
N GLY A 436 -16.12 16.96 -26.50
CA GLY A 436 -17.41 17.42 -26.02
C GLY A 436 -18.61 16.91 -26.83
N HIS A 437 -18.39 16.04 -27.82
CA HIS A 437 -19.47 15.48 -28.65
C HIS A 437 -19.69 13.99 -28.36
N LEU A 438 -18.82 13.11 -28.85
CA LEU A 438 -18.94 11.65 -28.64
C LEU A 438 -17.86 11.12 -27.67
N TRP A 439 -16.87 11.95 -27.34
CA TRP A 439 -15.90 11.69 -26.29
C TRP A 439 -15.94 12.84 -25.28
N ILE A 440 -16.66 12.64 -24.19
CA ILE A 440 -16.98 13.69 -23.23
C ILE A 440 -16.23 13.42 -21.91
N ALA A 441 -15.75 14.49 -21.28
CA ALA A 441 -15.21 14.42 -19.93
C ALA A 441 -16.33 14.03 -18.93
N PRO A 442 -16.07 13.10 -17.99
CA PRO A 442 -17.00 12.84 -16.90
C PRO A 442 -17.31 14.10 -16.10
N PRO A 443 -18.56 14.31 -15.66
CA PRO A 443 -18.89 15.45 -14.82
C PRO A 443 -18.19 15.33 -13.47
N ALA A 444 -17.75 16.46 -12.92
CA ALA A 444 -17.14 16.52 -11.60
C ALA A 444 -18.15 16.17 -10.51
N VAL A 445 -17.78 15.29 -9.59
CA VAL A 445 -18.67 14.82 -8.50
C VAL A 445 -18.64 15.77 -7.28
N SER A 446 -17.59 16.59 -7.15
CA SER A 446 -17.39 17.52 -6.02
C SER A 446 -16.80 18.85 -6.48
N GLY A 447 -17.66 19.78 -6.90
CA GLY A 447 -17.29 21.14 -7.28
C GLY A 447 -16.70 21.28 -8.69
N PRO A 448 -16.52 22.52 -9.18
CA PRO A 448 -15.90 22.77 -10.47
C PRO A 448 -14.43 22.32 -10.43
N SER A 449 -14.02 21.42 -11.34
CA SER A 449 -12.62 21.04 -11.50
C SER A 449 -12.03 21.66 -12.77
N ASN A 450 -10.89 22.33 -12.64
CA ASN A 450 -10.10 22.83 -13.78
C ASN A 450 -9.19 21.74 -14.36
N TYR A 451 -9.56 20.47 -14.22
CA TYR A 451 -8.73 19.35 -14.63
C TYR A 451 -8.68 19.26 -16.15
N SER A 452 -7.49 19.35 -16.73
CA SER A 452 -7.28 19.13 -18.16
C SER A 452 -7.38 17.63 -18.44
N TRP A 453 -8.54 17.16 -18.89
CA TRP A 453 -8.80 15.77 -19.31
C TRP A 453 -7.98 15.33 -20.56
N ASP A 454 -6.80 15.91 -20.81
CA ASP A 454 -5.81 15.42 -21.78
C ASP A 454 -4.99 14.30 -21.13
N ILE A 455 -5.53 13.09 -21.21
CA ILE A 455 -4.94 11.90 -20.62
C ILE A 455 -4.31 11.08 -21.74
N ARG A 456 -3.07 10.64 -21.51
CA ARG A 456 -2.28 9.86 -22.46
C ARG A 456 -1.74 8.65 -21.72
N PRO A 457 -2.53 7.56 -21.63
CA PRO A 457 -2.00 6.35 -21.04
C PRO A 457 -0.84 5.83 -21.88
N ASP A 458 0.14 5.17 -21.28
CA ASP A 458 1.26 4.61 -22.04
C ASP A 458 0.80 3.63 -23.11
N CYS A 459 -0.28 2.90 -22.83
CA CYS A 459 -0.89 1.99 -23.78
C CYS A 459 -2.38 1.79 -23.48
N ALA A 460 -3.18 1.54 -24.52
CA ALA A 460 -4.56 1.09 -24.35
C ALA A 460 -5.00 0.17 -25.49
N TYR A 461 -5.86 -0.79 -25.16
CA TYR A 461 -6.55 -1.63 -26.13
C TYR A 461 -7.97 -1.15 -26.40
N TRP A 462 -8.30 -1.16 -27.69
CA TRP A 462 -9.54 -0.66 -28.24
C TRP A 462 -10.27 -1.74 -29.00
N ILE A 463 -11.59 -1.56 -29.15
CA ILE A 463 -12.40 -2.43 -30.00
C ILE A 463 -12.30 -1.93 -31.43
N SER A 464 -11.87 -2.79 -32.35
CA SER A 464 -11.91 -2.50 -33.77
C SER A 464 -13.36 -2.39 -34.26
N LEU A 465 -13.67 -1.37 -35.07
CA LEU A 465 -14.95 -1.29 -35.77
C LEU A 465 -15.17 -2.46 -36.75
N ARG A 466 -14.12 -3.24 -37.06
CA ARG A 466 -14.23 -4.51 -37.78
C ARG A 466 -15.07 -5.56 -37.05
N ALA A 467 -15.20 -5.45 -35.73
CA ALA A 467 -16.08 -6.31 -34.93
C ALA A 467 -17.56 -6.09 -35.29
N LEU A 468 -17.91 -4.91 -35.82
CA LEU A 468 -19.25 -4.61 -36.30
C LEU A 468 -19.45 -5.12 -37.73
N ARG A 469 -20.65 -5.62 -38.01
CA ARG A 469 -21.11 -5.95 -39.38
C ARG A 469 -20.87 -4.77 -40.30
N HIS A 470 -20.47 -5.04 -41.55
CA HIS A 470 -20.06 -4.01 -42.52
C HIS A 470 -21.06 -2.83 -42.62
N GLY A 471 -22.35 -3.14 -42.74
CA GLY A 471 -23.42 -2.14 -42.82
C GLY A 471 -23.65 -1.31 -41.55
N PHE A 472 -23.09 -1.67 -40.40
CA PHE A 472 -23.25 -0.94 -39.13
C PHE A 472 -22.03 -0.11 -38.73
N ARG A 473 -20.91 -0.27 -39.43
CA ARG A 473 -19.65 0.43 -39.09
C ARG A 473 -19.76 1.95 -39.16
N HIS A 474 -20.54 2.47 -40.12
CA HIS A 474 -20.81 3.91 -40.22
C HIS A 474 -21.65 4.40 -39.04
N LYS A 475 -22.71 3.66 -38.67
CA LYS A 475 -23.55 3.97 -37.51
C LYS A 475 -22.78 3.97 -36.19
N GLY A 476 -21.79 3.11 -36.05
CA GLY A 476 -20.90 3.14 -34.88
C GLY A 476 -20.26 4.51 -34.64
N ARG A 477 -19.93 5.24 -35.71
CA ARG A 477 -19.37 6.61 -35.65
C ARG A 477 -20.39 7.68 -35.30
N GLU A 478 -21.68 7.40 -35.47
CA GLU A 478 -22.76 8.32 -35.13
C GLU A 478 -23.09 8.24 -33.63
N HIS A 479 -22.75 7.13 -32.97
CA HIS A 479 -23.14 6.86 -31.58
C HIS A 479 -21.97 6.80 -30.58
N ALA A 480 -20.73 6.57 -31.04
CA ALA A 480 -19.58 6.45 -30.16
C ALA A 480 -18.36 7.17 -30.75
N ALA A 481 -17.45 7.61 -29.87
CA ALA A 481 -16.17 8.16 -30.29
C ALA A 481 -15.39 7.13 -31.11
N VAL A 482 -14.84 7.58 -32.25
CA VAL A 482 -14.04 6.72 -33.13
C VAL A 482 -12.67 7.32 -33.36
N LEU A 483 -11.66 6.69 -32.77
CA LEU A 483 -10.26 7.07 -32.90
C LEU A 483 -9.67 6.48 -34.19
N GLN A 484 -8.86 7.28 -34.89
CA GLN A 484 -8.23 6.92 -36.17
C GLN A 484 -9.20 6.34 -37.21
N LYS A 485 -10.47 6.79 -37.17
CA LYS A 485 -11.57 6.31 -38.01
C LYS A 485 -11.85 4.80 -37.90
N ARG A 486 -11.28 4.05 -36.95
CA ARG A 486 -11.32 2.58 -36.94
C ARG A 486 -11.49 1.93 -35.56
N LEU A 487 -11.23 2.67 -34.48
CA LEU A 487 -11.23 2.14 -33.11
C LEU A 487 -12.27 2.83 -32.26
N THR A 488 -12.93 2.10 -31.36
CA THR A 488 -13.88 2.67 -30.41
C THR A 488 -13.77 1.99 -29.04
N CYS A 489 -14.30 2.63 -28.01
CA CYS A 489 -14.50 2.07 -26.67
C CYS A 489 -13.26 1.35 -26.11
N PRO A 490 -12.28 2.08 -25.53
CA PRO A 490 -11.16 1.43 -24.88
C PRO A 490 -11.67 0.61 -23.70
N TYR A 491 -11.18 -0.61 -23.56
CA TYR A 491 -11.63 -1.55 -22.52
C TYR A 491 -10.51 -1.97 -21.58
N PHE A 492 -9.25 -1.76 -21.98
CA PHE A 492 -8.07 -2.10 -21.19
C PHE A 492 -6.99 -1.01 -21.33
N THR A 493 -6.59 -0.39 -20.22
CA THR A 493 -5.59 0.69 -20.18
C THR A 493 -4.37 0.27 -19.37
N LEU A 494 -3.19 0.71 -19.79
CA LEU A 494 -1.94 0.37 -19.15
C LEU A 494 -1.08 1.61 -18.89
N GLU A 495 -0.38 1.59 -17.76
CA GLU A 495 0.60 2.60 -17.37
C GLU A 495 1.85 1.93 -16.81
N PHE A 496 3.01 2.41 -17.23
CA PHE A 496 4.31 2.01 -16.72
C PHE A 496 4.86 3.13 -15.87
N LYS A 497 5.51 2.81 -14.76
CA LYS A 497 6.26 3.76 -13.95
C LYS A 497 7.54 3.14 -13.40
N LYS A 498 8.56 3.98 -13.19
CA LYS A 498 9.78 3.62 -12.45
C LYS A 498 9.46 3.33 -10.98
N ASP A 499 10.20 2.41 -10.37
CA ASP A 499 10.08 2.06 -8.95
C ASP A 499 10.34 3.25 -8.01
N SER A 500 9.26 3.75 -7.40
CA SER A 500 9.24 4.64 -6.23
C SER A 500 7.80 4.79 -5.73
N ASP A 501 7.61 5.05 -4.43
CA ASP A 501 6.27 5.18 -3.83
C ASP A 501 5.41 6.27 -4.50
N LYS A 502 6.02 7.41 -4.84
CA LYS A 502 5.35 8.52 -5.55
C LYS A 502 4.85 8.08 -6.94
N ASN A 503 5.58 7.19 -7.58
CA ASN A 503 5.27 6.70 -8.91
C ASN A 503 4.14 5.67 -8.93
N ILE A 504 4.02 4.83 -7.89
CA ILE A 504 2.92 3.87 -7.76
C ILE A 504 1.57 4.60 -7.70
N SER A 505 1.45 5.58 -6.80
CA SER A 505 0.22 6.38 -6.68
C SER A 505 -0.11 7.11 -7.98
N ARG A 506 0.91 7.64 -8.66
CA ARG A 506 0.75 8.33 -9.95
C ARG A 506 0.26 7.37 -11.05
N ALA A 507 0.82 6.15 -11.14
CA ALA A 507 0.37 5.12 -12.07
C ALA A 507 -1.12 4.84 -11.87
N HIS A 508 -1.53 4.59 -10.62
CA HIS A 508 -2.91 4.29 -10.25
C HIS A 508 -3.85 5.43 -10.63
N HIS A 509 -3.50 6.68 -10.31
CA HIS A 509 -4.31 7.83 -10.67
C HIS A 509 -4.44 7.98 -12.19
N GLN A 510 -3.36 7.82 -12.96
CA GLN A 510 -3.41 7.95 -14.42
C GLN A 510 -4.32 6.91 -15.06
N VAL A 511 -4.19 5.62 -14.69
CA VAL A 511 -5.09 4.58 -15.21
C VAL A 511 -6.53 4.77 -14.71
N ALA A 512 -6.73 5.23 -13.47
CA ALA A 512 -8.06 5.49 -12.93
C ALA A 512 -8.79 6.57 -13.74
N ILE A 513 -8.10 7.65 -14.08
CA ILE A 513 -8.69 8.77 -14.82
C ILE A 513 -8.94 8.35 -16.28
N ALA A 514 -8.01 7.65 -16.92
CA ALA A 514 -8.19 7.09 -18.27
C ALA A 514 -9.36 6.08 -18.33
N ALA A 515 -9.50 5.23 -17.32
CA ALA A 515 -10.62 4.31 -17.20
C ALA A 515 -11.94 5.05 -16.93
N CYS A 516 -11.92 6.09 -16.08
CA CYS A 516 -13.11 6.87 -15.74
C CYS A 516 -13.77 7.49 -16.97
N ILE A 517 -12.97 8.11 -17.85
CA ILE A 517 -13.50 8.66 -19.12
C ILE A 517 -14.05 7.57 -20.04
N ALA A 518 -13.37 6.42 -20.13
CA ALA A 518 -13.83 5.29 -20.94
C ALA A 518 -15.14 4.69 -20.43
N VAL A 519 -15.27 4.52 -19.12
CA VAL A 519 -16.47 4.01 -18.46
C VAL A 519 -17.62 5.00 -18.59
N TYR A 520 -17.38 6.30 -18.41
CA TYR A 520 -18.41 7.33 -18.54
C TYR A 520 -19.03 7.36 -19.94
N ASN A 521 -18.21 7.37 -20.99
CA ASN A 521 -18.71 7.41 -22.36
C ASN A 521 -19.49 6.13 -22.73
N ARG A 522 -19.07 4.96 -22.22
CA ARG A 522 -19.85 3.72 -22.37
C ARG A 522 -21.15 3.75 -21.57
N TRP A 523 -21.12 4.32 -20.38
CA TRP A 523 -22.30 4.50 -19.54
C TRP A 523 -23.33 5.42 -20.22
N GLU A 524 -22.90 6.55 -20.75
CA GLU A 524 -23.74 7.49 -21.50
C GLU A 524 -24.40 6.81 -22.72
N LEU A 525 -23.59 6.10 -23.53
CA LEU A 525 -24.10 5.33 -24.65
C LEU A 525 -25.15 4.31 -24.20
N LYS A 526 -24.86 3.55 -23.13
CA LYS A 526 -25.76 2.52 -22.62
C LYS A 526 -27.05 3.12 -22.05
N ARG A 527 -26.94 4.19 -21.26
CA ARG A 527 -28.06 4.94 -20.67
C ARG A 527 -29.04 5.43 -21.74
N SER A 528 -28.53 5.91 -22.86
CA SER A 528 -29.38 6.35 -23.98
C SER A 528 -30.14 5.21 -24.67
N ALA A 529 -29.65 3.97 -24.52
CA ALA A 529 -30.17 2.79 -25.23
C ALA A 529 -31.00 1.84 -24.34
N VAL A 530 -30.93 1.96 -23.01
CA VAL A 530 -31.62 1.05 -22.08
C VAL A 530 -32.65 1.80 -21.24
N THR A 531 -33.85 1.22 -21.13
CA THR A 531 -34.89 1.68 -20.22
C THR A 531 -34.74 1.09 -18.81
N GLU A 532 -34.14 -0.10 -18.71
CA GLU A 532 -33.92 -0.82 -17.45
C GLU A 532 -32.50 -1.42 -17.38
N TRP A 533 -31.87 -1.31 -16.20
CA TRP A 533 -30.52 -1.78 -15.94
C TRP A 533 -30.48 -3.23 -15.45
N THR A 534 -30.37 -4.17 -16.37
CA THR A 534 -30.10 -5.59 -16.07
C THR A 534 -28.66 -5.80 -15.58
N GLN A 535 -28.38 -6.94 -14.90
CA GLN A 535 -27.02 -7.30 -14.50
C GLN A 535 -26.07 -7.37 -15.70
N ARG A 536 -26.53 -7.96 -16.82
CA ARG A 536 -25.76 -8.01 -18.07
C ARG A 536 -25.35 -6.62 -18.58
N HIS A 537 -26.21 -5.62 -18.43
CA HIS A 537 -25.87 -4.25 -18.81
C HIS A 537 -24.76 -3.68 -17.92
N ARG A 538 -24.78 -3.99 -16.63
CA ARG A 538 -23.80 -3.55 -15.64
C ARG A 538 -22.44 -4.18 -15.90
N ASP A 539 -22.42 -5.49 -16.19
CA ASP A 539 -21.20 -6.25 -16.46
C ASP A 539 -20.45 -5.72 -17.71
N GLN A 540 -21.17 -5.17 -18.69
CA GLN A 540 -20.59 -4.61 -19.93
C GLN A 540 -19.91 -3.25 -19.75
N LEU A 541 -20.07 -2.58 -18.61
CA LEU A 541 -19.50 -1.26 -18.35
C LEU A 541 -18.11 -1.30 -17.68
N GLY A 542 -17.59 -2.49 -17.38
CA GLY A 542 -16.28 -2.67 -16.76
C GLY A 542 -15.12 -2.21 -17.63
N HIS A 543 -14.08 -1.64 -17.02
CA HIS A 543 -12.82 -1.31 -17.68
C HIS A 543 -11.68 -1.93 -16.89
N TYR A 544 -10.77 -2.61 -17.56
CA TYR A 544 -9.59 -3.18 -16.90
C TYR A 544 -8.43 -2.20 -16.97
N CYS A 545 -7.60 -2.23 -15.94
CA CYS A 545 -6.32 -1.51 -15.95
C CYS A 545 -5.19 -2.44 -15.53
N LEU A 546 -4.01 -2.22 -16.09
CA LEU A 546 -2.78 -2.89 -15.68
C LEU A 546 -1.71 -1.84 -15.44
N THR A 547 -1.16 -1.79 -14.24
CA THR A 547 -0.03 -0.90 -13.91
C THR A 547 1.22 -1.73 -13.72
N PHE A 548 2.34 -1.25 -14.25
CA PHE A 548 3.68 -1.79 -13.97
C PHE A 548 4.49 -0.76 -13.21
N THR A 549 5.10 -1.20 -12.11
CA THR A 549 6.13 -0.46 -11.38
C THR A 549 7.39 -1.30 -11.39
N SER A 550 8.31 -1.04 -12.32
CA SER A 550 9.44 -1.94 -12.62
C SER A 550 8.95 -3.35 -12.99
N SER A 551 9.27 -4.37 -12.19
CA SER A 551 8.81 -5.75 -12.38
C SER A 551 7.47 -6.07 -11.70
N VAL A 552 7.03 -5.24 -10.75
CA VAL A 552 5.77 -5.42 -10.04
C VAL A 552 4.62 -4.95 -10.91
N TRP A 553 3.53 -5.72 -10.93
CA TRP A 553 2.34 -5.40 -11.68
C TRP A 553 1.07 -5.52 -10.85
N ASP A 554 0.08 -4.70 -11.17
CA ASP A 554 -1.25 -4.72 -10.54
C ASP A 554 -2.35 -4.69 -11.59
N VAL A 555 -3.32 -5.57 -11.44
CA VAL A 555 -4.54 -5.62 -12.24
C VAL A 555 -5.68 -4.96 -11.47
N TRP A 556 -6.40 -4.07 -12.14
CA TRP A 556 -7.52 -3.33 -11.59
C TRP A 556 -8.76 -3.47 -12.47
N HIS A 557 -9.92 -3.31 -11.85
CA HIS A 557 -11.20 -3.24 -12.55
C HIS A 557 -12.00 -2.02 -12.10
N VAL A 558 -12.40 -1.22 -13.07
CA VAL A 558 -13.10 0.05 -12.89
C VAL A 558 -14.54 -0.08 -13.38
N THR A 559 -15.48 0.25 -12.50
CA THR A 559 -16.93 0.19 -12.79
C THR A 559 -17.63 1.45 -12.31
N PRO A 560 -18.80 1.82 -12.86
CA PRO A 560 -19.62 2.90 -12.30
C PRO A 560 -19.99 2.61 -10.84
N LYS A 561 -19.95 3.63 -9.97
CA LYS A 561 -20.47 3.51 -8.58
C LYS A 561 -21.99 3.30 -8.57
N THR A 562 -22.68 3.96 -9.50
CA THR A 562 -24.12 3.93 -9.69
C THR A 562 -24.43 3.86 -11.19
N PHE A 563 -25.54 3.20 -11.55
CA PHE A 563 -25.89 2.96 -12.96
C PHE A 563 -27.03 3.85 -13.46
N GLU A 564 -27.95 4.25 -12.60
CA GLU A 564 -29.08 5.12 -13.00
C GLU A 564 -28.64 6.56 -13.22
N ASN A 565 -27.84 7.07 -12.29
CA ASN A 565 -27.24 8.40 -12.33
C ASN A 565 -25.72 8.24 -12.20
N TRP A 566 -24.95 9.08 -12.88
CA TRP A 566 -23.50 9.04 -12.75
C TRP A 566 -23.05 9.64 -11.42
N SER A 567 -22.25 8.90 -10.65
CA SER A 567 -21.60 9.38 -9.41
C SER A 567 -20.09 9.09 -9.38
N GLY A 568 -19.50 8.91 -10.57
CA GLY A 568 -18.12 8.50 -10.76
C GLY A 568 -17.92 6.99 -10.78
N CYS A 569 -16.66 6.57 -10.70
CA CYS A 569 -16.25 5.18 -10.79
C CYS A 569 -15.70 4.64 -9.46
N ARG A 570 -15.78 3.32 -9.29
CA ARG A 570 -15.03 2.55 -8.31
C ARG A 570 -13.95 1.78 -9.04
N MET A 571 -12.71 1.96 -8.61
CA MET A 571 -11.56 1.15 -9.03
C MET A 571 -11.28 0.12 -7.94
N CYS A 572 -11.32 -1.16 -8.31
CA CYS A 572 -11.05 -2.28 -7.41
C CYS A 572 -9.75 -2.93 -7.82
N HIS A 573 -8.86 -3.17 -6.84
CA HIS A 573 -7.72 -4.05 -7.03
C HIS A 573 -8.22 -5.47 -7.24
N LEU A 574 -7.70 -6.16 -8.25
CA LEU A 574 -8.04 -7.56 -8.53
C LEU A 574 -6.90 -8.48 -8.10
N TYR A 575 -5.67 -8.13 -8.48
CA TYR A 575 -4.52 -8.98 -8.29
C TYR A 575 -3.21 -8.18 -8.43
N SER A 576 -2.15 -8.67 -7.80
CA SER A 576 -0.78 -8.14 -7.95
C SER A 576 0.22 -9.28 -8.07
N GLY A 577 1.36 -9.01 -8.70
CA GLY A 577 2.46 -9.98 -8.77
C GLY A 577 3.77 -9.32 -9.16
N ASP A 578 4.81 -10.14 -9.29
CA ASP A 578 6.14 -9.68 -9.66
C ASP A 578 6.69 -10.54 -10.79
N CYS A 579 6.99 -9.90 -11.93
CA CYS A 579 7.58 -10.57 -13.09
C CYS A 579 8.97 -11.17 -12.83
N THR A 580 9.61 -10.96 -11.67
CA THR A 580 10.82 -11.69 -11.25
C THR A 580 10.54 -13.11 -10.74
N THR A 581 9.26 -13.51 -10.67
CA THR A 581 8.86 -14.85 -10.24
C THR A 581 8.02 -15.53 -11.31
N ARG A 582 8.35 -16.76 -11.65
CA ARG A 582 7.66 -17.55 -12.68
C ARG A 582 6.15 -17.66 -12.44
N GLU A 583 5.74 -17.96 -11.22
CA GLU A 583 4.32 -18.15 -10.88
C GLU A 583 3.51 -16.88 -11.12
N SER A 584 4.08 -15.72 -10.79
CA SER A 584 3.45 -14.43 -11.05
C SER A 584 3.37 -14.13 -12.54
N VAL A 585 4.38 -14.49 -13.35
CA VAL A 585 4.32 -14.33 -14.81
C VAL A 585 3.17 -15.16 -15.40
N VAL A 586 3.04 -16.43 -15.02
CA VAL A 586 1.92 -17.28 -15.46
C VAL A 586 0.58 -16.66 -15.08
N GLN A 587 0.50 -16.11 -13.88
CA GLN A 587 -0.72 -15.47 -13.38
C GLN A 587 -1.05 -14.16 -14.13
N LEU A 588 -0.04 -13.37 -14.50
CA LEU A 588 -0.19 -12.19 -15.35
C LEU A 588 -0.72 -12.57 -16.73
N ILE A 589 -0.15 -13.61 -17.35
CA ILE A 589 -0.59 -14.13 -18.65
C ILE A 589 -2.08 -14.52 -18.60
N ARG A 590 -2.51 -15.22 -17.54
CA ARG A 590 -3.92 -15.57 -17.35
C ARG A 590 -4.83 -14.35 -17.28
N TRP A 591 -4.42 -13.30 -16.56
CA TRP A 591 -5.18 -12.05 -16.49
C TRP A 591 -5.25 -11.32 -17.83
N ILE A 592 -4.13 -11.23 -18.57
CA ILE A 592 -4.11 -10.62 -19.91
C ILE A 592 -5.11 -11.34 -20.83
N ASN A 593 -5.06 -12.67 -20.85
CA ASN A 593 -5.99 -13.49 -21.64
C ASN A 593 -7.45 -13.33 -21.21
N GLU A 594 -7.74 -13.34 -19.91
CA GLU A 594 -9.09 -13.16 -19.37
C GLU A 594 -9.66 -11.78 -19.71
N ILE A 595 -8.83 -10.73 -19.75
CA ILE A 595 -9.27 -9.37 -20.10
C ILE A 595 -9.62 -9.26 -21.59
N HIS A 596 -8.90 -10.00 -22.45
CA HIS A 596 -9.14 -10.03 -23.89
C HIS A 596 -10.35 -10.90 -24.27
N TYR A 597 -10.68 -11.88 -23.44
CA TYR A 597 -11.87 -12.72 -23.57
C TYR A 597 -13.14 -11.94 -23.21
#